data_AF-A0A650CH68-F1
#
_entry.id   AF-A0A650CH68-F1
#
_cell.length_a   1.000
_cell.length_b   1.000
_cell.length_c   1.000
_cell.angle_alpha   90.00
_cell.angle_beta   90.00
_cell.angle_gamma   90.00
#
_symmetry.space_group_name_H-M   'P 1'
#
loop_
_entity.id
_entity.type
_entity.pdbx_description
1 polymer ?
#
loop_
_entity_poly.entity_id
_entity_poly.type
_entity_poly.pdbx_seq_one_letter_code
_entity_poly.pdbx_strand_id
1 'polypeptide(L)'
;MNSLILGAGYAGINAYHILKTNLIAEKEEFVFYTAYLRNLINNKPFSKKLTFVKREKVIDIDLKSKWVKTDKYEYSPDNLIVALGCNKNDILIKINEIKRKDKLRITSEDPSNDYLAIQLAFYFKNLGKDVKYYGNYLQYLGEKVSSTIKYYMEKYGIKETEKPEDVIPSCKPPHPFSSFLKVNEYLQYENSFVIGDLIQGYPKLGELAMRTGIYVANYILGKINSPFRPIFITIIDTGKEGIHIRSDKLWNGKIEVVKVSKMRQLMKRFIERYYLIRNGKMGFLYHL
;
A
#
# COMPACT_ATOMS: atom_id res chain seq x y z
N MET A 1 7.15 28.92 1.46
CA MET A 1 6.39 27.98 2.31
C MET A 1 7.23 26.74 2.54
N ASN A 2 7.65 26.53 3.78
CA ASN A 2 8.52 25.43 4.19
C ASN A 2 7.67 24.20 4.54
N SER A 3 7.90 23.09 3.85
CA SER A 3 7.18 21.84 4.08
C SER A 3 8.14 20.77 4.58
N LEU A 4 7.67 19.88 5.44
CA LEU A 4 8.43 18.72 5.90
C LEU A 4 7.63 17.45 5.66
N ILE A 5 8.27 16.46 5.03
CA ILE A 5 7.68 15.14 4.80
C ILE A 5 8.39 14.14 5.70
N LEU A 6 7.62 13.40 6.49
CA LEU A 6 8.10 12.31 7.32
C LEU A 6 7.76 10.96 6.68
N GLY A 7 8.76 10.19 6.26
CA GLY A 7 8.61 8.85 5.71
C GLY A 7 8.84 8.77 4.21
N ALA A 8 9.87 8.03 3.79
CA ALA A 8 10.22 7.81 2.38
C ALA A 8 9.53 6.57 1.78
N GLY A 9 8.28 6.31 2.19
CA GLY A 9 7.44 5.26 1.61
C GLY A 9 6.71 5.72 0.35
N TYR A 10 5.70 4.94 -0.05
CA TYR A 10 4.84 5.22 -1.20
C TYR A 10 4.29 6.65 -1.24
N ALA A 11 3.72 7.10 -0.14
CA ALA A 11 3.06 8.40 -0.07
C ALA A 11 4.05 9.56 -0.03
N GLY A 12 5.05 9.49 0.87
CA GLY A 12 5.99 10.60 1.07
C GLY A 12 6.91 10.86 -0.13
N ILE A 13 7.38 9.82 -0.83
CA ILE A 13 8.15 9.98 -2.07
C ILE A 13 7.33 10.73 -3.14
N ASN A 14 6.04 10.41 -3.25
CA ASN A 14 5.18 11.04 -4.25
C ASN A 14 4.86 12.49 -3.91
N ALA A 15 4.69 12.82 -2.63
CA ALA A 15 4.64 14.21 -2.17
C ALA A 15 5.96 14.95 -2.47
N TYR A 16 7.10 14.32 -2.18
CA TYR A 16 8.43 14.89 -2.41
C TYR A 16 8.68 15.21 -3.89
N HIS A 17 8.29 14.34 -4.81
CA HIS A 17 8.52 14.57 -6.24
C HIS A 17 7.77 15.79 -6.80
N ILE A 18 6.76 16.30 -6.09
CA ILE A 18 5.99 17.49 -6.46
C ILE A 18 6.48 18.71 -5.66
N LEU A 19 6.63 18.60 -4.33
CA LEU A 19 7.01 19.71 -3.47
C LEU A 19 8.51 20.05 -3.50
N LYS A 20 9.36 19.07 -3.82
CA LYS A 20 10.84 19.22 -3.84
C LYS A 20 11.39 19.80 -2.53
N THR A 21 10.93 19.26 -1.41
CA THR A 21 11.18 19.78 -0.05
C THR A 21 11.92 18.77 0.84
N ASN A 22 12.09 19.07 2.12
CA ASN A 22 12.74 18.16 3.06
C ASN A 22 11.93 16.85 3.23
N LEU A 23 12.59 15.71 2.98
CA LEU A 23 12.05 14.37 3.20
C LEU A 23 12.95 13.63 4.19
N ILE A 24 12.40 13.31 5.37
CA ILE A 24 13.10 12.61 6.44
C ILE A 24 12.62 11.16 6.49
N ALA A 25 13.55 10.21 6.62
CA ALA A 25 13.22 8.82 6.94
C ALA A 25 14.38 8.10 7.62
N GLU A 26 14.08 7.03 8.35
CA GLU A 26 15.09 6.23 9.05
C GLU A 26 16.09 5.56 8.11
N LYS A 27 15.65 5.26 6.87
CA LYS A 27 16.45 4.63 5.81
C LYS A 27 16.38 5.44 4.52
N GLU A 28 17.53 5.52 3.85
CA GLU A 28 17.67 6.08 2.49
C GLU A 28 17.25 5.05 1.42
N GLU A 29 16.14 4.36 1.62
CA GLU A 29 15.73 3.23 0.78
C GLU A 29 14.22 3.27 0.50
N PHE A 30 13.87 3.11 -0.77
CA PHE A 30 12.51 2.80 -1.18
C PHE A 30 12.36 1.28 -1.34
N VAL A 31 11.36 0.70 -0.69
CA VAL A 31 10.98 -0.71 -0.86
C VAL A 31 9.65 -0.78 -1.62
N PHE A 32 9.66 -1.41 -2.79
CA PHE A 32 8.46 -1.72 -3.54
C PHE A 32 7.90 -3.09 -3.11
N TYR A 33 7.02 -3.08 -2.11
CA TYR A 33 6.46 -4.29 -1.50
C TYR A 33 5.77 -5.24 -2.49
N THR A 34 5.17 -4.73 -3.56
CA THR A 34 4.63 -5.61 -4.62
C THR A 34 5.74 -6.42 -5.31
N ALA A 35 6.88 -5.81 -5.64
CA ALA A 35 8.03 -6.56 -6.16
C ALA A 35 8.66 -7.46 -5.10
N TYR A 36 8.67 -7.04 -3.83
CA TYR A 36 9.11 -7.90 -2.72
C TYR A 36 8.31 -9.19 -2.67
N LEU A 37 6.97 -9.13 -2.74
CA LEU A 37 6.13 -10.33 -2.77
C LEU A 37 6.41 -11.21 -3.98
N ARG A 38 6.80 -10.62 -5.12
CA ARG A 38 7.17 -11.37 -6.31
C ARG A 38 8.42 -12.22 -6.12
N ASN A 39 9.30 -11.87 -5.17
CA ASN A 39 10.45 -12.69 -4.81
C ASN A 39 10.10 -14.04 -4.19
N LEU A 40 8.84 -14.25 -3.82
CA LEU A 40 8.36 -15.59 -3.49
C LEU A 40 8.45 -16.53 -4.69
N ILE A 41 8.22 -16.02 -5.91
CA ILE A 41 8.25 -16.79 -7.14
C ILE A 41 9.57 -16.62 -7.89
N ASN A 42 10.02 -15.38 -8.09
CA ASN A 42 11.19 -15.08 -8.91
C ASN A 42 12.04 -14.00 -8.24
N ASN A 43 13.34 -14.26 -8.09
CA ASN A 43 14.26 -13.27 -7.54
C ASN A 43 14.38 -12.04 -8.47
N LYS A 44 13.97 -10.88 -7.96
CA LYS A 44 13.92 -9.58 -8.64
C LYS A 44 14.27 -8.47 -7.66
N PRO A 45 14.95 -7.40 -8.14
CA PRO A 45 15.13 -6.19 -7.35
C PRO A 45 13.77 -5.68 -6.86
N PHE A 46 13.73 -5.30 -5.59
CA PHE A 46 12.52 -4.81 -4.92
C PHE A 46 12.76 -3.54 -4.11
N SER A 47 14.01 -3.08 -4.04
CA SER A 47 14.37 -1.85 -3.35
C SER A 47 15.36 -1.00 -4.12
N LYS A 48 15.47 0.27 -3.74
CA LYS A 48 16.33 1.27 -4.39
C LYS A 48 16.82 2.28 -3.36
N LYS A 49 18.13 2.57 -3.35
CA LYS A 49 18.70 3.66 -2.55
C LYS A 49 18.22 5.03 -3.04
N LEU A 50 17.87 5.92 -2.12
CA LEU A 50 17.38 7.27 -2.38
C LEU A 50 18.39 8.29 -1.88
N THR A 51 19.01 9.05 -2.78
CA THR A 51 20.06 10.03 -2.43
C THR A 51 19.52 11.36 -1.92
N PHE A 52 18.21 11.59 -2.00
CA PHE A 52 17.56 12.85 -1.63
C PHE A 52 16.86 12.79 -0.25
N VAL A 53 16.92 11.64 0.43
CA VAL A 53 16.33 11.46 1.76
C VAL A 53 17.33 11.87 2.83
N LYS A 54 16.88 12.66 3.80
CA LYS A 54 17.66 12.91 5.02
C LYS A 54 17.46 11.74 5.97
N ARG A 55 18.54 11.01 6.25
CA ARG A 55 18.53 9.87 7.17
C ARG A 55 18.42 10.32 8.61
N GLU A 56 17.22 10.32 9.16
CA GLU A 56 16.91 10.66 10.56
C GLU A 56 15.73 9.82 11.06
N LYS A 57 15.75 9.48 12.35
CA LYS A 57 14.69 8.74 13.02
C LYS A 57 13.78 9.72 13.76
N VAL A 58 12.48 9.66 13.50
CA VAL A 58 11.49 10.46 14.22
C VAL A 58 11.30 9.89 15.63
N ILE A 59 11.51 10.73 16.64
CA ILE A 59 11.36 10.41 18.06
C ILE A 59 10.01 10.90 18.57
N ASP A 60 9.60 12.11 18.21
CA ASP A 60 8.35 12.68 18.69
C ASP A 60 7.73 13.64 17.67
N ILE A 61 6.42 13.81 17.74
CA ILE A 61 5.64 14.64 16.82
C ILE A 61 4.47 15.29 17.57
N ASP A 62 4.34 16.60 17.45
CA ASP A 62 3.11 17.34 17.76
C ASP A 62 2.46 17.79 16.44
N LEU A 63 1.34 17.14 16.09
CA LEU A 63 0.60 17.39 14.85
C LEU A 63 -0.19 18.70 14.88
N LYS A 64 -0.52 19.21 16.07
CA LYS A 64 -1.28 20.45 16.25
C LYS A 64 -0.37 21.66 16.09
N SER A 65 0.80 21.66 16.74
CA SER A 65 1.77 22.75 16.61
C SER A 65 2.69 22.59 15.39
N LYS A 66 2.61 21.47 14.67
CA LYS A 66 3.50 21.10 13.54
C LYS A 66 4.96 21.06 13.97
N TRP A 67 5.24 20.46 15.12
CA TRP A 67 6.60 20.28 15.62
C TRP A 67 7.03 18.81 15.50
N VAL A 68 8.30 18.59 15.16
CA VAL A 68 8.89 17.27 14.99
C VAL A 68 10.25 17.23 15.65
N LYS A 69 10.48 16.19 16.45
CA LYS A 69 11.80 15.85 16.99
C LYS A 69 12.34 14.60 16.32
N THR A 70 13.54 14.72 15.77
CA THR A 70 14.33 13.58 15.28
C THR A 70 15.46 13.25 16.24
N ASP A 71 16.21 12.19 15.94
CA ASP A 71 17.47 11.85 16.61
C ASP A 71 18.59 12.87 16.36
N LYS A 72 18.39 13.86 15.48
CA LYS A 72 19.40 14.86 15.11
C LYS A 72 18.95 16.30 15.33
N TYR A 73 17.72 16.63 14.96
CA TYR A 73 17.23 18.01 14.90
C TYR A 73 15.77 18.10 15.34
N GLU A 74 15.35 19.33 15.61
CA GLU A 74 13.95 19.69 15.77
C GLU A 74 13.50 20.56 14.60
N TYR A 75 12.23 20.41 14.19
CA TYR A 75 11.65 21.11 13.04
C TYR A 75 10.28 21.68 13.38
N SER A 76 10.01 22.89 12.87
CA SER A 76 8.70 23.55 12.93
C SER A 76 8.29 24.08 11.54
N PRO A 77 7.89 23.20 10.60
CA PRO A 77 7.50 23.59 9.24
C PRO A 77 6.15 24.32 9.15
N ASP A 78 5.93 25.06 8.06
CA ASP A 78 4.62 25.63 7.72
C ASP A 78 3.61 24.53 7.39
N ASN A 79 4.07 23.46 6.72
CA ASN A 79 3.27 22.27 6.41
C ASN A 79 3.99 21.00 6.87
N LEU A 80 3.36 20.24 7.75
CA LEU A 80 3.82 18.92 8.17
C LEU A 80 3.02 17.83 7.42
N ILE A 81 3.72 16.94 6.74
CA ILE A 81 3.15 15.80 6.00
C ILE A 81 3.69 14.51 6.60
N VAL A 82 2.81 13.74 7.26
CA VAL A 82 3.15 12.49 7.93
C VAL A 82 2.81 11.31 7.02
N ALA A 83 3.86 10.63 6.56
CA ALA A 83 3.81 9.53 5.59
C ALA A 83 4.65 8.31 6.06
N LEU A 84 4.70 8.08 7.37
CA LEU A 84 5.51 7.02 8.00
C LEU A 84 5.03 5.59 7.65
N GLY A 85 3.87 5.46 7.04
CA GLY A 85 3.31 4.18 6.62
C GLY A 85 2.79 3.36 7.80
N CYS A 86 3.08 2.06 7.80
CA CYS A 86 2.79 1.16 8.91
C CYS A 86 3.89 0.11 9.06
N ASN A 87 4.01 -0.47 10.25
CA ASN A 87 4.98 -1.52 10.56
C ASN A 87 4.51 -2.86 9.98
N LYS A 88 5.27 -3.40 9.02
CA LYS A 88 4.98 -4.64 8.29
C LYS A 88 5.78 -5.84 8.80
N ASN A 89 6.54 -5.73 9.88
CA ASN A 89 7.45 -6.80 10.33
C ASN A 89 6.73 -8.13 10.56
N ASP A 90 5.60 -8.11 11.27
CA ASP A 90 4.82 -9.32 11.57
C ASP A 90 4.27 -9.98 10.29
N ILE A 91 3.85 -9.16 9.31
CA ILE A 91 3.44 -9.64 7.97
C ILE A 91 4.59 -10.36 7.28
N LEU A 92 5.79 -9.74 7.27
CA LEU A 92 6.96 -10.31 6.61
C LEU A 92 7.42 -11.61 7.28
N ILE A 93 7.41 -11.67 8.62
CA ILE A 93 7.70 -12.88 9.39
C ILE A 93 6.70 -13.98 9.02
N LYS A 94 5.40 -13.66 9.02
CA LYS A 94 4.35 -14.63 8.71
C LYS A 94 4.46 -15.17 7.29
N ILE A 95 4.75 -14.32 6.31
CA ILE A 95 4.98 -14.75 4.92
C ILE A 95 6.15 -15.73 4.83
N ASN A 96 7.24 -15.48 5.56
CA ASN A 96 8.41 -16.38 5.59
C ASN A 96 8.11 -17.71 6.29
N GLU A 97 7.29 -17.71 7.34
CA GLU A 97 6.80 -18.93 8.00
C GLU A 97 5.96 -19.77 7.02
N ILE A 98 4.95 -19.16 6.40
CA ILE A 98 4.02 -19.80 5.45
C ILE A 98 4.76 -20.36 4.24
N LYS A 99 5.81 -19.68 3.76
CA LYS A 99 6.62 -20.12 2.61
C LYS A 99 7.18 -21.55 2.81
N ARG A 100 7.43 -21.97 4.04
CA ARG A 100 8.03 -23.28 4.39
C ARG A 100 7.00 -24.42 4.46
N LYS A 101 5.70 -24.13 4.41
CA LYS A 101 4.61 -25.12 4.52
C LYS A 101 4.12 -25.56 3.14
N ASP A 102 3.74 -26.82 2.97
CA ASP A 102 3.21 -27.32 1.69
C ASP A 102 1.69 -27.25 1.57
N LYS A 103 1.00 -27.29 2.70
CA LYS A 103 -0.45 -27.12 2.81
C LYS A 103 -0.74 -25.80 3.51
N LEU A 104 -1.59 -25.00 2.89
CA LEU A 104 -1.82 -23.61 3.26
C LEU A 104 -3.32 -23.32 3.35
N ARG A 105 -3.74 -22.69 4.45
CA ARG A 105 -5.13 -22.22 4.65
C ARG A 105 -5.10 -20.75 5.01
N ILE A 106 -5.03 -19.91 3.97
CA ILE A 106 -4.62 -18.51 4.08
C ILE A 106 -5.83 -17.58 4.22
N THR A 107 -5.68 -16.56 5.07
CA THR A 107 -6.58 -15.41 5.17
C THR A 107 -5.82 -14.16 5.64
N SER A 108 -6.49 -13.01 5.72
CA SER A 108 -6.00 -11.80 6.40
C SER A 108 -6.71 -11.63 7.74
N GLU A 109 -6.02 -11.08 8.74
CA GLU A 109 -6.64 -10.64 9.99
C GLU A 109 -7.59 -9.46 9.76
N ASP A 110 -7.17 -8.52 8.90
CA ASP A 110 -7.98 -7.36 8.48
C ASP A 110 -8.59 -7.62 7.09
N PRO A 111 -9.92 -7.74 6.97
CA PRO A 111 -10.60 -7.96 5.69
C PRO A 111 -10.35 -6.86 4.66
N SER A 112 -10.05 -5.62 5.07
CA SER A 112 -9.74 -4.53 4.14
C SER A 112 -8.39 -4.73 3.41
N ASN A 113 -7.57 -5.66 3.91
CA ASN A 113 -6.28 -6.05 3.35
C ASN A 113 -6.27 -7.48 2.77
N ASP A 114 -7.43 -8.14 2.64
CA ASP A 114 -7.58 -9.49 2.05
C ASP A 114 -6.90 -9.63 0.69
N TYR A 115 -6.72 -8.53 -0.06
CA TYR A 115 -6.08 -8.55 -1.37
C TYR A 115 -4.65 -9.10 -1.30
N LEU A 116 -3.96 -8.92 -0.17
CA LEU A 116 -2.63 -9.47 0.08
C LEU A 116 -2.68 -10.99 0.24
N ALA A 117 -3.62 -11.49 1.06
CA ALA A 117 -3.84 -12.91 1.27
C ALA A 117 -4.20 -13.62 -0.04
N ILE A 118 -5.07 -13.03 -0.86
CA ILE A 118 -5.44 -13.54 -2.19
C ILE A 118 -4.23 -13.56 -3.13
N GLN A 119 -3.44 -12.49 -3.17
CA GLN A 119 -2.23 -12.45 -4.00
C GLN A 119 -1.21 -13.54 -3.58
N LEU A 120 -1.02 -13.74 -2.27
CA LEU A 120 -0.17 -14.80 -1.73
C LEU A 120 -0.70 -16.18 -2.08
N ALA A 121 -2.01 -16.40 -2.00
CA ALA A 121 -2.63 -17.68 -2.35
C ALA A 121 -2.32 -18.07 -3.80
N PHE A 122 -2.47 -17.15 -4.75
CA PHE A 122 -2.07 -17.38 -6.15
C PHE A 122 -0.57 -17.64 -6.28
N TYR A 123 0.27 -16.88 -5.56
CA TYR A 123 1.71 -17.07 -5.63
C TYR A 123 2.17 -18.43 -5.12
N PHE A 124 1.66 -18.87 -3.97
CA PHE A 124 1.98 -20.20 -3.43
C PHE A 124 1.40 -21.32 -4.28
N LYS A 125 0.21 -21.14 -4.87
CA LYS A 125 -0.35 -22.11 -5.80
C LYS A 125 0.53 -22.28 -7.05
N ASN A 126 1.09 -21.19 -7.57
CA ASN A 126 2.04 -21.22 -8.69
C ASN A 126 3.38 -21.91 -8.33
N LEU A 127 3.70 -22.04 -7.04
CA LEU A 127 4.83 -22.81 -6.55
C LEU A 127 4.47 -24.30 -6.31
N GLY A 128 3.28 -24.74 -6.70
CA GLY A 128 2.84 -26.13 -6.58
C GLY A 128 2.30 -26.53 -5.20
N LYS A 129 2.11 -25.57 -4.29
CA LYS A 129 1.59 -25.86 -2.95
C LYS A 129 0.08 -26.16 -2.96
N ASP A 130 -0.39 -26.89 -1.97
CA ASP A 130 -1.82 -27.09 -1.71
C ASP A 130 -2.36 -25.88 -0.94
N VAL A 131 -3.20 -25.07 -1.59
CA VAL A 131 -3.65 -23.79 -1.06
C VAL A 131 -5.17 -23.77 -1.00
N LYS A 132 -5.69 -23.42 0.17
CA LYS A 132 -7.08 -23.04 0.37
C LYS A 132 -7.17 -21.62 0.93
N TYR A 133 -8.30 -20.97 0.68
CA TYR A 133 -8.56 -19.60 1.09
C TYR A 133 -9.78 -19.50 2.00
N TYR A 134 -9.68 -18.66 3.02
CA TYR A 134 -10.81 -18.27 3.87
C TYR A 134 -11.03 -16.77 3.74
N GLY A 135 -12.25 -16.35 3.41
CA GLY A 135 -12.63 -14.94 3.29
C GLY A 135 -13.76 -14.72 2.28
N ASN A 136 -14.13 -13.46 2.06
CA ASN A 136 -15.27 -13.08 1.20
C ASN A 136 -14.85 -12.51 -0.17
N TYR A 137 -13.60 -12.75 -0.58
CA TYR A 137 -13.09 -12.35 -1.90
C TYR A 137 -13.19 -10.84 -2.18
N LEU A 138 -12.92 -10.00 -1.18
CA LEU A 138 -13.03 -8.53 -1.30
C LEU A 138 -14.45 -8.05 -1.63
N GLN A 139 -15.48 -8.69 -1.04
CA GLN A 139 -16.88 -8.32 -1.27
C GLN A 139 -17.18 -6.83 -0.98
N TYR A 140 -16.43 -6.19 -0.08
CA TYR A 140 -16.53 -4.76 0.21
C TYR A 140 -16.18 -3.86 -1.00
N LEU A 141 -15.57 -4.41 -2.04
CA LEU A 141 -15.31 -3.73 -3.32
C LEU A 141 -16.41 -3.98 -4.37
N GLY A 142 -17.38 -4.84 -4.07
CA GLY A 142 -18.54 -5.17 -4.89
C GLY A 142 -18.66 -6.65 -5.29
N GLU A 143 -19.85 -7.03 -5.76
CA GLU A 143 -20.21 -8.41 -6.12
C GLU A 143 -19.47 -8.92 -7.37
N LYS A 144 -19.23 -8.05 -8.35
CA LYS A 144 -18.46 -8.39 -9.55
C LYS A 144 -17.00 -8.64 -9.21
N VAL A 145 -16.44 -7.91 -8.23
CA VAL A 145 -15.09 -8.16 -7.73
C VAL A 145 -15.01 -9.53 -7.08
N SER A 146 -15.88 -9.81 -6.11
CA SER A 146 -15.85 -11.07 -5.35
C SER A 146 -16.13 -12.29 -6.22
N SER A 147 -17.15 -12.26 -7.08
CA SER A 147 -17.45 -13.35 -8.02
C SER A 147 -16.29 -13.62 -9.00
N THR A 148 -15.65 -12.57 -9.52
CA THR A 148 -14.49 -12.75 -10.43
C THR A 148 -13.32 -13.39 -9.70
N ILE A 149 -12.98 -12.92 -8.50
CA ILE A 149 -11.86 -13.49 -7.73
C ILE A 149 -12.14 -14.95 -7.40
N LYS A 150 -13.35 -15.26 -6.87
CA LYS A 150 -13.76 -16.63 -6.56
C LYS A 150 -13.61 -17.56 -7.76
N TYR A 151 -14.15 -17.16 -8.91
CA TYR A 151 -14.04 -17.94 -10.15
C TYR A 151 -12.58 -18.25 -10.51
N TYR A 152 -11.67 -17.26 -10.47
CA TYR A 152 -10.27 -17.48 -10.81
C TYR A 152 -9.51 -18.29 -9.76
N MET A 153 -9.87 -18.19 -8.48
CA MET A 153 -9.30 -19.04 -7.44
C MET A 153 -9.69 -20.50 -7.65
N GLU A 154 -10.97 -20.78 -7.90
CA GLU A 154 -11.46 -22.13 -8.22
C GLU A 154 -10.86 -22.69 -9.51
N LYS A 155 -10.83 -21.89 -10.58
CA LYS A 155 -10.19 -22.23 -11.86
C LYS A 155 -8.72 -22.66 -11.68
N TYR A 156 -8.02 -22.06 -10.72
CA TYR A 156 -6.63 -22.38 -10.40
C TYR A 156 -6.47 -23.34 -9.22
N GLY A 157 -7.53 -24.01 -8.80
CA GLY A 157 -7.48 -25.06 -7.78
C GLY A 157 -7.12 -24.54 -6.40
N ILE A 158 -7.50 -23.30 -6.10
CA ILE A 158 -7.49 -22.70 -4.75
C ILE A 158 -8.93 -22.74 -4.24
N LYS A 159 -9.22 -23.71 -3.38
CA LYS A 159 -10.59 -23.96 -2.87
C LYS A 159 -10.87 -23.13 -1.60
N GLU A 160 -12.13 -22.98 -1.28
CA GLU A 160 -12.55 -22.47 0.03
C GLU A 160 -12.14 -23.45 1.15
N THR A 161 -11.89 -22.90 2.34
CA THR A 161 -11.79 -23.65 3.59
C THR A 161 -12.71 -23.01 4.61
N GLU A 162 -13.27 -23.79 5.53
CA GLU A 162 -14.15 -23.27 6.60
C GLU A 162 -13.36 -22.59 7.73
N LYS A 163 -12.10 -23.00 7.92
CA LYS A 163 -11.21 -22.44 8.95
C LYS A 163 -9.84 -22.08 8.36
N PRO A 164 -9.30 -20.89 8.71
CA PRO A 164 -7.92 -20.55 8.39
C PRO A 164 -6.94 -21.15 9.40
N GLU A 165 -5.72 -21.43 8.94
CA GLU A 165 -4.57 -21.79 9.79
C GLU A 165 -3.43 -20.76 9.62
N ASP A 166 -3.38 -20.10 8.47
CA ASP A 166 -2.34 -19.16 8.06
C ASP A 166 -2.92 -17.75 7.95
N VAL A 167 -3.14 -17.12 9.10
CA VAL A 167 -3.64 -15.74 9.18
C VAL A 167 -2.49 -14.76 8.96
N ILE A 168 -2.59 -13.94 7.91
CA ILE A 168 -1.67 -12.81 7.68
C ILE A 168 -2.06 -11.69 8.64
N PRO A 169 -1.16 -11.27 9.56
CA PRO A 169 -1.49 -10.24 10.54
C PRO A 169 -1.68 -8.87 9.88
N SER A 170 -2.36 -7.98 10.57
CA SER A 170 -2.48 -6.58 10.18
C SER A 170 -1.17 -5.85 10.42
N CYS A 171 -0.88 -4.81 9.63
CA CYS A 171 0.23 -3.93 9.97
C CYS A 171 -0.13 -3.05 11.17
N LYS A 172 0.89 -2.68 11.94
CA LYS A 172 0.71 -1.86 13.15
C LYS A 172 1.04 -0.39 12.88
N PRO A 173 0.43 0.57 13.61
CA PRO A 173 0.88 1.96 13.57
C PRO A 173 2.39 2.05 13.85
N PRO A 174 3.13 2.89 13.10
CA PRO A 174 4.54 3.11 13.37
C PRO A 174 4.72 4.08 14.54
N HIS A 175 5.80 3.92 15.29
CA HIS A 175 6.23 4.93 16.27
C HIS A 175 6.33 6.33 15.62
N PRO A 176 5.92 7.42 16.29
CA PRO A 176 5.44 7.51 17.68
C PRO A 176 3.92 7.25 17.86
N PHE A 177 3.21 6.80 16.82
CA PHE A 177 1.76 6.61 16.89
C PHE A 177 1.38 5.29 17.56
N SER A 178 0.39 5.35 18.47
CA SER A 178 -0.23 4.17 19.10
C SER A 178 -1.43 3.64 18.31
N SER A 179 -2.00 4.45 17.41
CA SER A 179 -3.17 4.12 16.60
C SER A 179 -3.06 4.69 15.18
N PHE A 180 -3.86 4.18 14.25
CA PHE A 180 -4.07 4.82 12.95
C PHE A 180 -4.95 6.07 13.11
N LEU A 181 -4.74 7.07 12.27
CA LEU A 181 -5.36 8.39 12.44
C LEU A 181 -6.58 8.57 11.53
N LYS A 182 -7.66 9.12 12.08
CA LYS A 182 -8.87 9.49 11.33
C LYS A 182 -8.71 10.90 10.76
N VAL A 183 -8.54 11.01 9.45
CA VAL A 183 -8.38 12.29 8.75
C VAL A 183 -9.71 12.84 8.22
N ASN A 184 -9.75 14.14 7.93
CA ASN A 184 -10.83 14.75 7.16
C ASN A 184 -10.69 14.45 5.64
N GLU A 185 -11.62 14.96 4.84
CA GLU A 185 -11.66 14.75 3.39
C GLU A 185 -10.49 15.40 2.60
N TYR A 186 -9.72 16.28 3.26
CA TYR A 186 -8.49 16.89 2.74
C TYR A 186 -7.22 16.20 3.26
N LEU A 187 -7.37 15.03 3.89
CA LEU A 187 -6.30 14.23 4.48
C LEU A 187 -5.56 14.94 5.62
N GLN A 188 -6.26 15.79 6.37
CA GLN A 188 -5.73 16.49 7.53
C GLN A 188 -6.18 15.84 8.83
N TYR A 189 -5.29 15.86 9.82
CA TYR A 189 -5.55 15.56 11.21
C TYR A 189 -4.95 16.71 12.04
N GLU A 190 -5.78 17.35 12.85
CA GLU A 190 -5.45 18.63 13.49
C GLU A 190 -4.94 19.64 12.45
N ASN A 191 -3.73 20.16 12.60
CA ASN A 191 -3.14 21.14 11.68
C ASN A 191 -2.15 20.50 10.68
N SER A 192 -2.03 19.17 10.64
CA SER A 192 -1.05 18.45 9.83
C SER A 192 -1.72 17.54 8.80
N PHE A 193 -0.99 17.19 7.74
CA PHE A 193 -1.45 16.21 6.76
C PHE A 193 -1.00 14.80 7.15
N VAL A 194 -1.89 13.83 7.07
CA VAL A 194 -1.59 12.42 7.32
C VAL A 194 -1.98 11.61 6.09
N ILE A 195 -1.01 10.90 5.51
CA ILE A 195 -1.14 10.24 4.22
C ILE A 195 -0.64 8.79 4.22
N GLY A 196 -1.07 8.02 3.22
CA GLY A 196 -0.68 6.62 3.06
C GLY A 196 -1.25 5.68 4.11
N ASP A 197 -0.47 4.66 4.44
CA ASP A 197 -0.89 3.55 5.30
C ASP A 197 -1.18 3.96 6.77
N LEU A 198 -0.91 5.21 7.17
CA LEU A 198 -1.22 5.71 8.52
C LEU A 198 -2.70 6.10 8.70
N ILE A 199 -3.46 6.24 7.61
CA ILE A 199 -4.88 6.61 7.65
C ILE A 199 -5.73 5.42 8.13
N GLN A 200 -6.62 5.68 9.10
CA GLN A 200 -7.57 4.70 9.61
C GLN A 200 -8.65 4.36 8.57
N GLY A 201 -9.02 3.08 8.49
CA GLY A 201 -10.10 2.60 7.61
C GLY A 201 -9.76 2.55 6.12
N TYR A 202 -8.55 2.97 5.72
CA TYR A 202 -8.07 2.84 4.35
C TYR A 202 -7.35 1.50 4.18
N PRO A 203 -7.61 0.76 3.09
CA PRO A 203 -6.80 -0.39 2.69
C PRO A 203 -5.34 0.03 2.55
N LYS A 204 -4.41 -0.79 3.03
CA LYS A 204 -2.98 -0.50 3.04
C LYS A 204 -2.35 -0.81 1.69
N LEU A 205 -2.81 -0.08 0.66
CA LEU A 205 -2.55 -0.31 -0.75
C LEU A 205 -1.55 0.72 -1.27
N GLY A 206 -0.49 0.26 -1.95
CA GLY A 206 0.57 1.13 -2.45
C GLY A 206 0.08 2.23 -3.40
N GLU A 207 -0.84 1.90 -4.32
CA GLU A 207 -1.41 2.87 -5.28
C GLU A 207 -2.19 3.99 -4.56
N LEU A 208 -3.08 3.62 -3.65
CA LEU A 208 -3.84 4.56 -2.83
C LEU A 208 -2.90 5.47 -2.03
N ALA A 209 -1.87 4.89 -1.41
CA ALA A 209 -0.86 5.65 -0.67
C ALA A 209 -0.13 6.66 -1.57
N MET A 210 0.31 6.26 -2.76
CA MET A 210 0.94 7.19 -3.72
C MET A 210 0.01 8.36 -4.07
N ARG A 211 -1.28 8.08 -4.35
CA ARG A 211 -2.27 9.11 -4.68
C ARG A 211 -2.51 10.12 -3.56
N THR A 212 -2.52 9.67 -2.30
CA THR A 212 -2.62 10.59 -1.15
C THR A 212 -1.45 11.59 -1.10
N GLY A 213 -0.23 11.14 -1.40
CA GLY A 213 0.94 12.02 -1.47
C GLY A 213 0.89 13.03 -2.62
N ILE A 214 0.44 12.59 -3.80
CA ILE A 214 0.22 13.49 -4.96
C ILE A 214 -0.84 14.54 -4.62
N TYR A 215 -1.94 14.11 -4.02
CA TYR A 215 -3.04 14.98 -3.64
C TYR A 215 -2.58 16.09 -2.69
N VAL A 216 -2.01 15.72 -1.53
CA VAL A 216 -1.59 16.70 -0.51
C VAL A 216 -0.56 17.68 -1.07
N ALA A 217 0.40 17.21 -1.86
CA ALA A 217 1.38 18.09 -2.48
C ALA A 217 0.74 19.11 -3.43
N ASN A 218 -0.24 18.72 -4.25
CA ASN A 218 -0.94 19.65 -5.12
C ASN A 218 -1.87 20.59 -4.36
N TYR A 219 -2.49 20.11 -3.27
CA TYR A 219 -3.34 20.91 -2.39
C TYR A 219 -2.54 22.02 -1.72
N ILE A 220 -1.38 21.68 -1.15
CA ILE A 220 -0.43 22.65 -0.55
C ILE A 220 0.04 23.69 -1.59
N LEU A 221 0.21 23.31 -2.85
CA LEU A 221 0.59 24.24 -3.93
C LEU A 221 -0.59 25.04 -4.49
N GLY A 222 -1.81 24.90 -3.97
CA GLY A 222 -3.02 25.56 -4.47
C GLY A 222 -3.45 25.10 -5.87
N LYS A 223 -2.94 23.96 -6.35
CA LYS A 223 -3.27 23.40 -7.68
C LYS A 223 -4.59 22.63 -7.69
N ILE A 224 -5.04 22.19 -6.52
CA ILE A 224 -6.34 21.54 -6.32
C ILE A 224 -6.93 22.04 -5.00
N ASN A 225 -8.24 22.29 -4.97
CA ASN A 225 -8.96 22.75 -3.77
C ASN A 225 -10.13 21.83 -3.41
N SER A 226 -10.31 20.72 -4.14
CA SER A 226 -11.40 19.78 -3.93
C SER A 226 -11.02 18.66 -2.93
N PRO A 227 -12.00 18.02 -2.27
CA PRO A 227 -11.77 16.85 -1.42
C PRO A 227 -11.05 15.69 -2.13
N PHE A 228 -10.25 14.93 -1.38
CA PHE A 228 -9.64 13.71 -1.88
C PHE A 228 -10.71 12.65 -2.16
N ARG A 229 -10.70 12.09 -3.36
CA ARG A 229 -11.61 11.01 -3.77
C ARG A 229 -10.86 9.67 -3.76
N PRO A 230 -10.98 8.85 -2.70
CA PRO A 230 -10.30 7.56 -2.65
C PRO A 230 -10.87 6.61 -3.71
N ILE A 231 -10.02 5.72 -4.21
CA ILE A 231 -10.42 4.59 -5.04
C ILE A 231 -9.44 3.45 -4.81
N PHE A 232 -9.94 2.22 -4.81
CA PHE A 232 -9.14 1.03 -4.65
C PHE A 232 -8.72 0.56 -6.03
N ILE A 233 -7.41 0.54 -6.30
CA ILE A 233 -6.85 0.07 -7.57
C ILE A 233 -5.77 -0.98 -7.31
N THR A 234 -6.00 -2.21 -7.76
CA THR A 234 -4.99 -3.27 -7.68
C THR A 234 -5.01 -4.17 -8.90
N ILE A 235 -3.90 -4.85 -9.13
CA ILE A 235 -3.82 -5.97 -10.06
C ILE A 235 -3.36 -7.18 -9.25
N ILE A 236 -4.20 -8.20 -9.19
CA ILE A 236 -3.89 -9.53 -8.64
C ILE A 236 -3.32 -10.38 -9.79
N ASP A 237 -2.08 -10.83 -9.65
CA ASP A 237 -1.43 -11.73 -10.62
C ASP A 237 -1.74 -13.19 -10.26
N THR A 238 -2.46 -13.89 -11.14
CA THR A 238 -2.82 -15.31 -10.97
C THR A 238 -1.69 -16.27 -11.37
N GLY A 239 -0.62 -15.75 -11.97
CA GLY A 239 0.41 -16.53 -12.66
C GLY A 239 0.16 -16.67 -14.16
N LYS A 240 -1.11 -16.61 -14.59
CA LYS A 240 -1.50 -16.72 -16.01
C LYS A 240 -2.15 -15.45 -16.56
N GLU A 241 -2.95 -14.74 -15.77
CA GLU A 241 -3.57 -13.46 -16.12
C GLU A 241 -3.46 -12.47 -14.94
N GLY A 242 -3.76 -11.21 -15.19
CA GLY A 242 -3.94 -10.20 -14.15
C GLY A 242 -5.40 -9.83 -13.99
N ILE A 243 -5.92 -9.88 -12.76
CA ILE A 243 -7.24 -9.38 -12.38
C ILE A 243 -7.07 -7.93 -11.93
N HIS A 244 -7.38 -6.99 -12.81
CA HIS A 244 -7.36 -5.57 -12.50
C HIS A 244 -8.69 -5.14 -11.88
N ILE A 245 -8.63 -4.60 -10.68
CA ILE A 245 -9.78 -4.13 -9.89
C ILE A 245 -9.64 -2.63 -9.72
N ARG A 246 -10.72 -1.90 -10.01
CA ARG A 246 -10.89 -0.48 -9.72
C ARG A 246 -12.27 -0.28 -9.10
N SER A 247 -12.34 0.10 -7.83
CA SER A 247 -13.62 0.24 -7.12
C SER A 247 -13.58 1.34 -6.05
N ASP A 248 -14.63 2.13 -5.97
CA ASP A 248 -14.85 3.12 -4.90
C ASP A 248 -16.02 2.72 -3.96
N LYS A 249 -16.54 1.50 -4.09
CA LYS A 249 -17.65 0.96 -3.28
C LYS A 249 -17.40 1.05 -1.78
N LEU A 250 -16.15 0.82 -1.34
CA LEU A 250 -15.74 0.95 0.07
C LEU A 250 -16.04 2.33 0.65
N TRP A 251 -16.05 3.36 -0.19
CA TRP A 251 -16.34 4.75 0.19
C TRP A 251 -17.71 5.20 -0.34
N ASN A 252 -18.67 4.26 -0.43
CA ASN A 252 -20.05 4.49 -0.88
C ASN A 252 -20.18 5.03 -2.33
N GLY A 253 -19.15 4.82 -3.15
CA GLY A 253 -19.18 5.19 -4.56
C GLY A 253 -19.95 4.18 -5.44
N LYS A 254 -19.92 4.41 -6.74
CA LYS A 254 -20.65 3.60 -7.75
C LYS A 254 -19.74 2.85 -8.70
N ILE A 255 -18.44 3.12 -8.69
CA ILE A 255 -17.46 2.51 -9.58
C ILE A 255 -17.15 1.10 -9.09
N GLU A 256 -17.35 0.14 -9.99
CA GLU A 256 -16.95 -1.24 -9.81
C GLU A 256 -16.50 -1.81 -11.16
N VAL A 257 -15.19 -1.83 -11.39
CA VAL A 257 -14.59 -2.27 -12.65
C VAL A 257 -13.62 -3.39 -12.39
N VAL A 258 -13.88 -4.53 -13.04
CA VAL A 258 -13.00 -5.70 -13.05
C VAL A 258 -12.65 -6.04 -14.49
N LYS A 259 -11.36 -6.13 -14.80
CA LYS A 259 -10.85 -6.53 -16.12
C LYS A 259 -9.79 -7.60 -15.95
N VAL A 260 -9.92 -8.72 -16.67
CA VAL A 260 -8.96 -9.83 -16.58
C VAL A 260 -8.30 -10.06 -17.93
N SER A 261 -6.97 -10.06 -17.97
CA SER A 261 -6.22 -10.44 -19.18
C SER A 261 -4.74 -10.70 -18.91
N LYS A 262 -4.07 -11.37 -19.85
CA LYS A 262 -2.59 -11.50 -19.86
C LYS A 262 -1.90 -10.13 -19.92
N MET A 263 -2.46 -9.17 -20.66
CA MET A 263 -1.92 -7.82 -20.72
C MET A 263 -1.88 -7.16 -19.33
N ARG A 264 -2.90 -7.36 -18.48
CA ARG A 264 -2.88 -6.82 -17.10
C ARG A 264 -1.78 -7.45 -16.24
N GLN A 265 -1.47 -8.73 -16.45
CA GLN A 265 -0.30 -9.35 -15.81
C GLN A 265 1.00 -8.67 -16.25
N LEU A 266 1.17 -8.41 -17.56
CA LEU A 266 2.34 -7.71 -18.07
C LEU A 266 2.44 -6.29 -17.51
N MET A 267 1.32 -5.58 -17.41
CA MET A 267 1.27 -4.26 -16.76
C MET A 267 1.75 -4.33 -15.32
N LYS A 268 1.29 -5.30 -14.51
CA LYS A 268 1.76 -5.49 -13.13
C LYS A 268 3.28 -5.65 -13.06
N ARG A 269 3.86 -6.50 -13.92
CA ARG A 269 5.31 -6.72 -14.01
C ARG A 269 6.07 -5.47 -14.48
N PHE A 270 5.48 -4.70 -15.39
CA PHE A 270 6.04 -3.43 -15.83
C PHE A 270 6.09 -2.43 -14.66
N ILE A 271 4.98 -2.29 -13.92
CA ILE A 271 4.85 -1.40 -12.76
C ILE A 271 5.92 -1.70 -11.71
N GLU A 272 6.16 -2.98 -11.44
CA GLU A 272 7.19 -3.46 -10.50
C GLU A 272 8.59 -2.94 -10.82
N ARG A 273 8.97 -2.90 -12.09
CA ARG A 273 10.27 -2.36 -12.52
C ARG A 273 10.23 -0.84 -12.63
N TYR A 274 9.16 -0.31 -13.18
CA TYR A 274 8.99 1.11 -13.47
C TYR A 274 9.16 1.95 -12.20
N TYR A 275 8.51 1.59 -11.10
CA TYR A 275 8.62 2.36 -9.87
C TYR A 275 10.00 2.31 -9.23
N LEU A 276 10.74 1.21 -9.35
CA LEU A 276 12.12 1.15 -8.87
C LEU A 276 13.05 2.04 -9.72
N ILE A 277 12.90 2.03 -11.03
CA ILE A 277 13.67 2.88 -11.96
C ILE A 277 13.39 4.36 -11.70
N ARG A 278 12.15 4.69 -11.32
CA ARG A 278 11.70 6.06 -11.07
C ARG A 278 11.85 6.50 -9.61
N ASN A 279 12.62 5.76 -8.80
CA ASN A 279 12.84 6.05 -7.38
C ASN A 279 11.52 6.23 -6.59
N GLY A 280 10.51 5.43 -6.91
CA GLY A 280 9.18 5.43 -6.28
C GLY A 280 8.20 6.47 -6.83
N LYS A 281 8.61 7.33 -7.78
CA LYS A 281 7.71 8.30 -8.41
C LYS A 281 6.60 7.60 -9.18
N MET A 282 5.36 7.86 -8.80
CA MET A 282 4.18 7.47 -9.55
C MET A 282 4.19 8.20 -10.90
N GLY A 283 4.18 7.42 -11.97
CA GLY A 283 4.23 7.92 -13.34
C GLY A 283 2.85 8.17 -13.93
N PHE A 284 2.71 7.87 -15.22
CA PHE A 284 1.46 7.95 -15.98
C PHE A 284 0.30 7.12 -15.40
N LEU A 285 0.59 6.23 -14.45
CA LEU A 285 -0.38 5.35 -13.79
C LEU A 285 -1.38 6.11 -12.92
N TYR A 286 -1.14 7.38 -12.59
CA TYR A 286 -2.15 8.25 -11.96
C TYR A 286 -3.40 8.46 -12.84
N HIS A 287 -3.27 8.28 -14.16
CA HIS A 287 -4.32 8.52 -15.15
C HIS A 287 -5.02 7.24 -15.66
N LEU A 288 -4.70 6.06 -15.10
CA LEU A 288 -5.25 4.77 -15.55
C LEU A 288 -6.51 4.32 -14.79
#